data_AF-A0A8T7ER83-F1
#
_entry.id   AF-A0A8T7ER83-F1
#
_cell.length_a   1.000
_cell.length_b   1.000
_cell.length_c   1.000
_cell.angle_alpha   90.00
_cell.angle_beta   90.00
_cell.angle_gamma   90.00
#
_symmetry.space_group_name_H-M   'P 1'
#
loop_
_entity.id
_entity.type
_entity.pdbx_description
1 polymer ?
#
loop_
_entity_poly.entity_id
_entity_poly.type
_entity_poly.pdbx_seq_one_letter_code
_entity_poly.pdbx_strand_id
1 'polypeptide(L)' 'MLLDGRLLTFSSLSNAVAFMQPLILGGAHIGVSKVAKFRADVVASWNVPTAADPSPAGLDTAAIGMLRVDHTAAEPPDV' A
#
# COMPACT_ATOMS: atom_id res chain seq x y z
N MET A 1 0.73 3.79 -2.46
CA MET A 1 -0.72 3.96 -2.59
C MET A 1 -1.18 4.82 -1.44
N LEU A 2 -1.98 5.86 -1.72
CA LEU A 2 -2.63 6.68 -0.72
C LEU A 2 -4.13 6.39 -0.72
N LEU A 3 -4.73 6.30 0.46
CA LEU A 3 -6.17 6.29 0.65
C LEU A 3 -6.53 7.48 1.53
N ASP A 4 -7.37 8.40 1.03
CA ASP A 4 -7.73 9.64 1.74
C ASP A 4 -6.50 10.42 2.26
N GLY A 5 -5.43 10.44 1.46
CA GLY A 5 -4.17 11.09 1.82
C GLY A 5 -3.33 10.34 2.87
N ARG A 6 -3.64 9.08 3.17
CA ARG A 6 -2.92 8.23 4.12
C ARG A 6 -2.21 7.08 3.43
N LEU A 7 -1.02 6.72 3.89
CA LEU A 7 -0.30 5.52 3.47
C LEU A 7 -0.91 4.28 4.12
N LEU A 8 -1.17 3.25 3.31
CA LEU A 8 -1.58 1.96 3.83
C LEU A 8 -0.37 1.19 4.33
N THR A 9 -0.44 0.73 5.57
CA THR A 9 0.59 -0.07 6.23
C THR A 9 -0.04 -1.37 6.70
N PHE A 10 0.69 -2.48 6.56
CA PHE A 10 0.17 -3.81 6.91
C PHE A 10 1.14 -4.48 7.87
N SER A 11 0.62 -5.09 8.93
CA SER A 11 1.44 -5.81 9.91
C SER A 11 1.92 -7.18 9.40
N SER A 12 1.30 -7.69 8.34
CA SER A 12 1.71 -8.94 7.69
C SER A 12 1.42 -8.93 6.18
N LEU A 13 2.13 -9.79 5.45
CA LEU A 13 1.85 -10.01 4.02
C LEU A 13 0.42 -10.54 3.80
N SER A 14 -0.05 -11.43 4.69
CA SER A 14 -1.41 -11.98 4.62
C SER A 14 -2.47 -10.88 4.68
N ASN A 15 -2.29 -9.86 5.54
CA ASN A 15 -3.21 -8.71 5.62
C ASN A 15 -3.17 -7.86 4.35
N ALA A 16 -1.98 -7.61 3.81
CA ALA A 16 -1.82 -6.88 2.56
C ALA A 16 -2.50 -7.61 1.39
N VAL A 17 -2.35 -8.94 1.32
CA VAL A 17 -3.00 -9.78 0.30
C VAL A 17 -4.52 -9.74 0.50
N ALA A 18 -5.03 -9.96 1.71
CA ALA A 18 -6.46 -9.93 2.00
C ALA A 18 -7.12 -8.60 1.63
N PHE A 19 -6.40 -7.48 1.79
CA PHE A 19 -6.85 -6.17 1.35
C PHE A 19 -6.83 -6.02 -0.19
N MET A 20 -5.76 -6.44 -0.85
CA MET A 20 -5.57 -6.24 -2.29
C MET A 20 -6.38 -7.20 -3.17
N GLN A 21 -6.59 -8.45 -2.73
CA GLN A 21 -7.27 -9.50 -3.51
C GLN A 21 -8.65 -9.08 -4.04
N PRO A 22 -9.58 -8.53 -3.23
CA PRO A 22 -10.87 -8.08 -3.75
C PRO A 22 -10.75 -6.90 -4.73
N LEU A 23 -9.75 -6.02 -4.57
CA LEU A 23 -9.52 -4.89 -5.47
C LEU A 23 -8.99 -5.32 -6.84
N ILE A 24 -8.13 -6.33 -6.85
CA ILE A 24 -7.60 -6.95 -8.07
C ILE A 24 -8.71 -7.69 -8.80
N LEU A 25 -9.46 -8.54 -8.09
CA LEU A 25 -10.58 -9.32 -8.67
C LEU A 25 -11.72 -8.41 -9.16
N GLY A 26 -11.96 -7.29 -8.49
CA GLY A 26 -12.93 -6.28 -8.89
C GLY A 26 -12.50 -5.38 -10.07
N GLY A 27 -11.29 -5.60 -10.63
CA GLY A 27 -10.78 -4.82 -11.77
C GLY A 27 -10.33 -3.40 -11.42
N ALA A 28 -10.35 -3.00 -10.15
CA ALA A 28 -9.93 -1.69 -9.68
C ALA A 28 -8.40 -1.52 -9.69
N HIS A 29 -7.66 -2.62 -9.60
CA HIS A 29 -6.19 -2.63 -9.68
C HIS A 29 -5.70 -3.56 -10.80
N ILE A 30 -5.47 -2.99 -11.98
CA ILE A 30 -4.85 -3.69 -13.13
C ILE A 30 -3.35 -3.37 -13.14
N GLY A 31 -2.50 -4.40 -13.23
CA GLY A 31 -1.06 -4.24 -13.49
C GLY A 31 -0.14 -4.15 -12.26
N VAL A 32 -0.64 -4.35 -11.04
CA VAL A 32 0.20 -4.44 -9.84
C VAL A 32 0.59 -5.90 -9.61
N SER A 33 1.82 -6.27 -9.96
CA SER A 33 2.36 -7.63 -9.75
C SER A 33 3.32 -7.71 -8.55
N LYS A 34 3.84 -6.58 -8.08
CA LYS A 34 4.79 -6.49 -6.96
C LYS A 34 4.49 -5.27 -6.11
N VAL A 35 4.66 -5.43 -4.80
CA VAL A 35 4.58 -4.35 -3.81
C VAL A 35 5.96 -4.19 -3.19
N ALA A 36 6.53 -3.00 -3.28
CA ALA A 36 7.79 -2.68 -2.63
C ALA A 36 7.59 -2.60 -1.10
N LYS A 37 8.50 -3.21 -0.34
CA LYS A 37 8.55 -3.09 1.12
C LYS A 37 9.50 -1.95 1.48
N PHE A 38 9.15 -1.21 2.52
CA PHE A 38 9.96 -0.11 3.03
C PHE A 38 10.04 -0.23 4.54
N ARG A 39 11.23 0.03 5.09
CA ARG A 39 11.42 0.11 6.52
C ARG A 39 10.61 1.27 7.11
N ALA A 40 10.21 1.13 8.38
CA ALA A 40 9.40 2.12 9.08
C ALA A 40 10.08 3.50 9.18
N ASP A 41 11.41 3.55 9.31
CA ASP A 41 12.20 4.80 9.35
C ASP A 41 12.11 5.58 8.02
N VAL A 42 12.19 4.86 6.89
CA VAL A 42 12.03 5.44 5.56
C VAL A 42 10.62 6.02 5.40
N VAL A 43 9.58 5.26 5.79
CA VAL A 43 8.18 5.70 5.68
C VAL A 43 7.91 6.92 6.56
N ALA A 44 8.49 6.98 7.77
CA ALA A 44 8.33 8.12 8.68
C ALA A 44 8.86 9.43 8.08
N SER A 45 9.88 9.37 7.22
CA SER A 45 10.44 10.56 6.56
C SER A 45 9.50 11.20 5.52
N TRP A 46 8.49 10.48 5.03
CA TRP A 46 7.60 10.96 3.98
C TRP A 46 6.57 11.98 4.49
N ASN A 47 6.44 12.14 5.81
CA ASN A 47 5.51 13.08 6.45
C ASN A 47 4.05 12.93 5.96
N VAL A 48 3.64 11.69 5.67
CA VAL A 48 2.27 11.33 5.30
C VAL A 48 1.66 10.48 6.41
N PRO A 49 0.41 10.74 6.85
CA PRO A 49 -0.24 9.91 7.85
C PRO A 49 -0.35 8.46 7.38
N THR A 50 -0.24 7.51 8.30
CA THR A 50 -0.43 6.09 7.99
C THR A 50 -1.81 5.60 8.46
N ALA A 51 -2.31 4.55 7.80
CA ALA A 51 -3.44 3.74 8.22
C ALA A 51 -2.94 2.29 8.33
N ALA A 52 -3.04 1.70 9.51
CA ALA A 52 -2.59 0.34 9.77
C ALA A 52 -3.73 -0.65 9.53
N ASP A 53 -3.44 -1.72 8.79
CA ASP A 53 -4.36 -2.82 8.46
C ASP A 53 -5.79 -2.36 8.11
N PRO A 54 -5.95 -1.47 7.11
CA PRO A 54 -7.26 -0.95 6.71
C PRO A 54 -8.17 -2.08 6.21
N SER A 55 -9.49 -1.91 6.37
CA SER A 55 -10.49 -2.77 5.75
C SER A 55 -10.76 -2.32 4.31
N PRO A 56 -10.94 -3.24 3.34
CA PRO A 56 -11.40 -2.90 2.00
C PRO A 56 -12.89 -2.51 1.96
N ALA A 57 -13.65 -2.74 3.04
CA ALA A 57 -15.06 -2.37 3.09
C ALA A 57 -15.23 -0.85 3.11
N GLY A 58 -16.00 -0.32 2.16
CA GLY A 58 -16.22 1.13 2.02
C GLY A 58 -15.06 1.88 1.35
N LEU A 59 -14.12 1.16 0.72
CA LEU A 59 -13.05 1.78 -0.06
C LEU A 59 -13.62 2.50 -1.28
N ASP A 60 -13.48 3.82 -1.32
CA ASP A 60 -13.69 4.58 -2.55
C ASP A 60 -12.44 4.48 -3.41
N THR A 61 -12.53 3.74 -4.52
CA THR A 61 -11.41 3.57 -5.44
C THR A 61 -11.04 4.87 -6.16
N ALA A 62 -11.94 5.86 -6.21
CA ALA A 62 -11.64 7.20 -6.73
C ALA A 62 -10.75 8.01 -5.77
N ALA A 63 -10.73 7.66 -4.48
CA ALA A 63 -9.87 8.28 -3.47
C ALA A 63 -8.44 7.69 -3.45
N ILE A 64 -8.14 6.73 -4.33
CA ILE A 64 -6.81 6.13 -4.45
C ILE A 64 -5.85 7.10 -5.13
N GLY A 65 -4.86 7.57 -4.38
CA GLY A 65 -3.80 8.45 -4.87
C GLY A 65 -2.47 7.73 -5.11
N MET A 66 -1.66 8.29 -6.01
CA MET A 66 -0.27 7.87 -6.24
C MET A 66 0.69 8.81 -5.51
N LEU A 67 1.51 8.26 -4.63
CA LEU A 67 2.65 8.97 -4.03
C LEU A 67 3.92 8.57 -4.79
N ARG A 68 4.66 9.54 -5.31
CA ARG A 68 6.03 9.28 -5.81
C ARG A 68 6.96 9.11 -4.61
N VAL A 69 7.65 7.97 -4.58
CA VAL A 69 8.65 7.65 -3.56
C VAL A 69 9.97 7.30 -4.24
N ASP A 70 11.08 7.44 -3.53
CA ASP A 70 12.37 6.93 -3.99
C ASP A 70 12.36 5.40 -3.93
N HIS A 71 12.29 4.76 -5.10
CA HIS A 71 12.28 3.30 -5.22
C HIS A 71 13.59 2.65 -4.78
N THR A 72 14.70 3.39 -4.70
CA THR A 72 16.00 2.86 -4.26
C THR A 72 16.04 2.62 -2.76
N ALA A 73 15.11 3.22 -1.99
CA ALA A 73 14.96 3.00 -0.56
C ALA A 73 14.13 1.75 -0.20
N ALA A 74 13.64 1.01 -1.21
CA ALA A 74 12.92 -0.24 -0.99
C ALA A 74 13.84 -1.33 -0.42
N GLU A 75 13.28 -2.17 0.44
CA GLU A 75 13.97 -3.37 0.91
C GLU A 75 14.22 -4.35 -0.25
N PRO A 76 15.32 -5.13 -0.19
CA PRO A 76 15.56 -6.17 -1.18
C PRO A 76 14.45 -7.23 -1.15
N PRO A 77 14.24 -7.96 -2.26
CA PRO A 77 13.31 -9.09 -2.29
C PRO A 77 13.64 -10.12 -1.21
N ASP A 78 12.62 -10.76 -0.63
CA ASP A 78 12.81 -11.95 0.20
C ASP A 78 13.50 -13.04 -0.66
N VAL A 79 14.53 -13.69 -0.11
CA VAL A 79 15.26 -14.81 -0.74
C VAL A 79 14.55 -16.15 -0.55
#